data_AF-A0A1S3S013-F1
#
_entry.id   AF-A0A1S3S013-F1
#
_cell.length_a   1.000
_cell.length_b   1.000
_cell.length_c   1.000
_cell.angle_alpha   90.00
_cell.angle_beta   90.00
_cell.angle_gamma   90.00
#
_symmetry.space_group_name_H-M   'P 1'
#
loop_
_entity.id
_entity.type
_entity.pdbx_description
1 polymer ?
#
loop_
_entity_poly.entity_id
_entity_poly.type
_entity_poly.pdbx_seq_one_letter_code
_entity_poly.pdbx_strand_id
1 'polypeptide(L)'
;MEQRVVFFSADWARLTLVAECFMLYIHPLHWQHPYVPILSAQMLDFVMAPTIFLMGCHLNHFEEVAAETDDLILTNIDDGTVSSSCSETVDLPDVPFASAECFTKR
;
A
#
# COMPACT_ATOMS: atom_id res chain seq x y z
N MET A 1 -6.59 -11.93 2.36
CA MET A 1 -5.88 -12.33 1.12
C MET A 1 -4.69 -11.41 0.97
N GLU A 2 -3.61 -11.89 0.37
CA GLU A 2 -2.47 -11.06 0.00
C GLU A 2 -2.83 -10.28 -1.27
N GLN A 3 -2.69 -8.95 -1.26
CA GLN A 3 -3.13 -8.03 -2.32
C GLN A 3 -1.96 -7.21 -2.87
N ARG A 4 -2.13 -6.65 -4.07
CA ARG A 4 -1.18 -5.73 -4.68
C ARG A 4 -1.38 -4.33 -4.09
N VAL A 5 -0.39 -3.85 -3.34
CA VAL A 5 -0.49 -2.59 -2.60
C VAL A 5 0.52 -1.59 -3.15
N VAL A 6 0.06 -0.37 -3.40
CA VAL A 6 0.90 0.77 -3.78
C VAL A 6 0.72 1.90 -2.77
N PHE A 7 1.82 2.28 -2.12
CA PHE A 7 1.90 3.44 -1.25
C PHE A 7 2.24 4.69 -2.06
N PHE A 8 1.61 5.81 -1.74
CA PHE A 8 1.86 7.11 -2.37
C PHE A 8 2.17 8.17 -1.33
N SER A 9 3.11 9.05 -1.66
CA SER A 9 3.37 10.30 -0.94
C SER A 9 4.07 11.29 -1.87
N ALA A 10 3.92 12.58 -1.59
CA ALA A 10 4.72 13.66 -2.19
C ALA A 10 6.10 13.80 -1.52
N ASP A 11 6.39 13.05 -0.45
CA ASP A 11 7.68 13.02 0.25
C ASP A 11 8.27 11.59 0.25
N TRP A 12 9.37 11.42 -0.48
CA TRP A 12 10.10 10.16 -0.56
C TRP A 12 10.59 9.63 0.80
N ALA A 13 10.98 10.53 1.71
CA ALA A 13 11.45 10.13 3.03
C ALA A 13 10.30 9.56 3.86
N ARG A 14 9.12 10.19 3.79
CA ARG A 14 7.88 9.70 4.43
C ARG A 14 7.47 8.35 3.84
N LEU A 15 7.46 8.23 2.52
CA LEU A 15 7.11 6.99 1.82
C LEU A 15 7.98 5.82 2.30
N THR A 16 9.30 6.01 2.31
CA THR A 16 10.26 4.99 2.78
C THR A 16 10.04 4.67 4.26
N LEU A 17 9.93 5.70 5.11
CA LEU A 17 9.74 5.52 6.54
C LEU A 17 8.48 4.71 6.86
N VAL A 18 7.36 5.05 6.23
CA VAL A 18 6.08 4.36 6.46
C VAL A 18 6.14 2.93 5.93
N ALA A 19 6.77 2.69 4.79
CA ALA A 19 6.96 1.35 4.25
C ALA A 19 7.76 0.45 5.22
N GLU A 20 8.84 0.96 5.79
CA GLU A 20 9.63 0.25 6.81
C GLU A 20 8.85 0.05 8.12
N CYS A 21 8.14 1.08 8.59
CA CYS A 21 7.26 0.97 9.75
C CYS A 21 6.17 -0.10 9.54
N PHE A 22 5.61 -0.20 8.35
CA PHE A 22 4.62 -1.21 8.00
C PHE A 22 5.22 -2.63 8.08
N MET A 23 6.44 -2.84 7.56
CA MET A 23 7.15 -4.12 7.69
C MET A 23 7.40 -4.50 9.16
N LEU A 24 7.71 -3.53 10.02
CA LEU A 24 7.84 -3.78 11.47
C LEU A 24 6.49 -4.09 12.12
N TYR A 25 5.44 -3.41 11.67
CA TYR A 25 4.11 -3.50 12.25
C TYR A 25 3.44 -4.86 12.00
N ILE A 26 3.74 -5.52 10.88
CA ILE A 26 3.19 -6.84 10.57
C ILE A 26 3.82 -7.98 11.40
N HIS A 27 4.86 -7.74 12.20
CA HIS A 27 5.44 -8.79 13.04
C HIS A 27 4.41 -9.46 13.97
N PRO A 28 4.49 -10.80 14.17
CA PRO A 28 5.54 -11.72 13.72
C PRO A 28 5.35 -12.23 12.28
N LEU A 29 4.38 -11.71 11.52
CA LEU A 29 4.22 -12.08 10.12
C LEU A 29 5.42 -11.56 9.32
N HIS A 30 5.81 -12.33 8.31
CA HIS A 30 6.90 -11.98 7.41
C HIS A 30 6.35 -11.76 6.02
N TRP A 31 6.60 -10.59 5.45
CA TRP A 31 6.32 -10.36 4.04
C TRP A 31 7.23 -11.25 3.18
N GLN A 32 6.65 -12.04 2.27
CA GLN A 32 7.39 -12.97 1.40
C GLN A 32 7.39 -12.56 -0.08
N HIS A 33 6.73 -11.43 -0.40
CA HIS A 33 6.52 -10.97 -1.77
C HIS A 33 7.48 -9.82 -2.11
N PRO A 34 7.61 -9.43 -3.39
CA PRO A 34 8.35 -8.25 -3.77
C PRO A 34 7.97 -7.04 -2.93
N TYR A 35 9.01 -6.37 -2.42
CA TYR A 35 8.92 -5.15 -1.62
C TYR A 35 9.84 -4.11 -2.23
N VAL A 36 9.26 -3.00 -2.69
CA VAL A 36 9.97 -1.89 -3.33
C VAL A 36 9.48 -0.58 -2.72
N PRO A 37 10.07 -0.09 -1.62
CA PRO A 37 9.57 1.09 -0.90
C PRO A 37 9.61 2.38 -1.75
N ILE A 38 10.49 2.46 -2.75
CA ILE A 38 10.53 3.53 -3.74
C ILE A 38 10.69 2.89 -5.13
N LEU A 39 9.69 3.07 -5.98
CA LEU A 39 9.70 2.70 -7.38
C LEU A 39 10.04 3.93 -8.22
N SER A 40 11.05 3.78 -9.08
CA SER A 40 11.44 4.81 -10.04
C SER A 40 10.36 5.00 -11.12
N ALA A 41 10.22 6.22 -11.64
CA ALA A 41 9.32 6.51 -12.75
C ALA A 41 9.58 5.62 -13.99
N GLN A 42 10.84 5.25 -14.26
CA GLN A 42 11.20 4.36 -15.38
C GLN A 42 10.78 2.90 -15.17
N MET A 43 10.28 2.57 -13.98
CA MET A 43 9.92 1.22 -13.56
C MET A 43 8.45 1.14 -13.18
N LEU A 44 7.61 2.11 -13.55
CA LEU A 44 6.18 2.09 -13.23
C LEU A 44 5.47 0.87 -13.83
N ASP A 45 5.91 0.35 -14.98
CA ASP A 45 5.39 -0.87 -15.57
C ASP A 45 5.41 -2.09 -14.63
N PHE A 46 6.26 -2.10 -13.60
CA PHE A 46 6.27 -3.18 -12.60
C PHE A 46 4.99 -3.23 -11.76
N VAL A 47 4.24 -2.13 -11.65
CA VAL A 47 2.93 -2.14 -10.98
C VAL A 47 1.95 -3.05 -11.71
N MET A 48 2.17 -3.37 -12.99
CA MET A 48 1.34 -4.28 -13.80
C MET A 48 1.58 -5.76 -13.50
N ALA A 49 2.53 -6.10 -12.63
CA ALA A 49 2.84 -7.48 -12.33
C ALA A 49 1.59 -8.23 -11.82
N PRO A 50 1.29 -9.44 -12.33
CA PRO A 50 0.11 -10.21 -11.92
C PRO A 50 0.29 -10.87 -10.54
N THR A 51 1.45 -10.68 -9.91
CA THR A 51 1.80 -11.22 -8.61
C THR A 51 1.55 -10.21 -7.50
N ILE A 52 1.41 -10.70 -6.27
CA ILE A 52 1.37 -9.86 -5.07
C ILE A 52 2.66 -9.05 -4.96
N PHE A 53 2.55 -7.80 -4.52
CA PHE A 53 3.69 -6.94 -4.23
C PHE A 53 3.29 -5.83 -3.26
N LEU A 54 4.30 -5.21 -2.66
CA LEU A 54 4.20 -3.92 -1.99
C LEU A 54 5.18 -2.96 -2.64
N MET A 55 4.69 -1.88 -3.23
CA MET A 55 5.50 -0.86 -3.90
C MET A 55 5.18 0.54 -3.39
N GLY A 56 6.12 1.47 -3.50
CA GLY A 56 5.90 2.88 -3.20
C GLY A 56 6.16 3.77 -4.42
N CYS A 57 5.26 4.70 -4.72
CA CYS A 57 5.38 5.65 -5.83
C CYS A 57 5.24 7.09 -5.34
N HIS A 58 5.81 8.05 -6.08
CA HIS A 58 5.50 9.46 -5.85
C HIS A 58 4.02 9.73 -6.17
N LEU A 59 3.41 10.65 -5.43
CA LEU A 59 2.01 11.05 -5.66
C LEU A 59 1.75 11.57 -7.09
N ASN A 60 2.77 12.09 -7.77
CA ASN A 60 2.68 12.55 -9.17
C ASN A 60 2.29 11.42 -10.15
N HIS A 61 2.49 10.17 -9.78
CA HIS A 61 2.17 9.00 -10.60
C HIS A 61 0.85 8.34 -10.19
N PHE A 62 0.09 8.95 -9.28
CA PHE A 62 -1.15 8.35 -8.76
C PHE A 62 -2.16 8.06 -9.88
N GLU A 63 -2.46 9.06 -10.72
CA GLU A 63 -3.46 8.91 -11.79
C GLU A 63 -3.03 7.87 -12.82
N GLU A 64 -1.73 7.84 -13.17
CA GLU A 64 -1.14 6.84 -14.06
C GLU A 64 -1.30 5.43 -13.47
N VAL A 65 -0.83 5.19 -12.25
CA VAL A 65 -0.93 3.87 -11.60
C VAL A 65 -2.38 3.44 -11.37
N ALA A 66 -3.28 4.37 -11.06
CA ALA A 66 -4.70 4.08 -10.83
C ALA A 66 -5.43 3.66 -12.11
N ALA A 67 -5.02 4.17 -13.27
CA ALA A 67 -5.64 3.83 -14.56
C ALA A 67 -5.16 2.49 -15.14
N GLU A 68 -3.97 2.04 -14.74
CA GLU A 68 -3.26 0.97 -15.42
C GLU A 68 -3.70 -0.44 -14.99
N THR A 69 -4.12 -0.67 -13.74
CA THR A 69 -4.56 -2.03 -13.34
C THR A 69 -5.73 -2.10 -12.38
N ASP A 70 -6.58 -3.09 -12.62
CA ASP A 70 -7.60 -3.60 -11.71
C ASP A 70 -7.01 -4.26 -10.43
N ASP A 71 -7.76 -4.22 -9.34
CA ASP A 71 -7.44 -4.83 -8.03
C ASP A 71 -6.18 -4.32 -7.32
N LEU A 72 -5.76 -3.08 -7.60
CA LEU A 72 -4.72 -2.40 -6.83
C LEU A 72 -5.32 -1.73 -5.60
N ILE A 73 -4.69 -1.94 -4.45
CA ILE A 73 -4.93 -1.16 -3.24
C ILE A 73 -4.01 0.05 -3.26
N LEU A 74 -4.60 1.22 -3.50
CA LEU A 74 -3.91 2.50 -3.58
C LEU A 74 -4.01 3.20 -2.23
N THR A 75 -2.88 3.44 -1.57
CA THR A 75 -2.84 4.08 -0.25
C THR A 75 -2.08 5.38 -0.33
N ASN A 76 -2.77 6.51 -0.15
CA ASN A 76 -2.11 7.80 -0.03
C ASN A 76 -1.79 8.07 1.45
N ILE A 77 -0.49 8.16 1.75
CA ILE A 77 0.01 8.34 3.11
C ILE A 77 -0.17 9.78 3.59
N ASP A 78 -0.21 10.74 2.68
CA ASP A 78 -0.26 12.16 3.04
C ASP A 78 -1.63 12.58 3.58
N ASP A 79 -2.70 11.96 3.07
CA ASP A 79 -4.08 12.19 3.51
C ASP A 79 -4.67 11.00 4.30
N GLY A 80 -3.95 9.87 4.36
CA GLY A 80 -4.40 8.66 5.05
C GLY A 80 -5.55 7.93 4.34
N THR A 81 -5.70 8.13 3.04
CA THR A 81 -6.78 7.50 2.26
C THR A 81 -6.37 6.16 1.66
N VAL A 82 -7.35 5.26 1.53
CA VAL A 82 -7.19 3.94 0.91
C VAL A 82 -8.31 3.77 -0.12
N SER A 83 -7.95 3.45 -1.35
CA SER A 83 -8.88 3.23 -2.46
C SER A 83 -8.55 1.94 -3.20
N SER A 84 -9.54 1.35 -3.87
CA SER A 84 -9.34 0.25 -4.82
C SER A 84 -9.48 0.79 -6.24
N SER A 85 -8.63 0.35 -7.17
CA SER A 85 -8.75 0.75 -8.58
C SER A 85 -10.06 0.30 -9.24
N CYS A 86 -10.76 -0.70 -8.70
CA CYS A 86 -12.03 -1.22 -9.25
C CYS A 86 -13.30 -0.71 -8.55
N SER A 87 -13.20 0.00 -7.42
CA SER A 87 -14.37 0.32 -6.58
C SER A 87 -14.08 1.44 -5.57
N GLU A 88 -15.01 2.38 -5.40
CA GLU A 88 -14.96 3.41 -4.34
C GLU A 88 -14.97 2.82 -2.92
N THR A 89 -15.46 1.58 -2.78
CA THR A 89 -15.47 0.86 -1.50
C THR A 89 -14.51 -0.33 -1.58
N VAL A 90 -13.43 -0.27 -0.80
CA VAL A 90 -12.61 -1.46 -0.52
C VAL A 90 -13.41 -2.35 0.43
N ASP A 91 -13.69 -3.59 0.05
CA ASP A 91 -14.23 -4.62 0.96
C ASP A 91 -13.16 -4.99 2.00
N LEU A 92 -12.88 -4.06 2.91
CA LEU A 92 -12.01 -4.29 4.05
C LEU A 92 -12.80 -5.11 5.08
N PRO A 93 -12.29 -6.26 5.52
CA PRO A 93 -12.91 -6.98 6.62
C PRO A 93 -12.87 -6.10 7.88
N ASP A 94 -13.93 -6.19 8.69
CA ASP A 94 -13.95 -5.52 9.99
C ASP A 94 -12.72 -5.91 10.82
N VAL A 95 -12.14 -4.91 11.49
CA VAL A 95 -11.05 -5.16 12.42
C VAL A 95 -11.55 -6.14 13.49
N PRO A 96 -10.84 -7.26 13.74
CA PRO A 96 -11.25 -8.18 14.79
C PRO A 96 -11.41 -7.44 16.12
N PHE A 97 -12.54 -7.66 16.80
CA PHE A 97 -12.93 -6.90 18.00
C PHE A 97 -11.80 -6.83 19.06
N ALA A 98 -11.16 -7.96 19.32
CA ALA A 98 -10.05 -8.04 20.27
C ALA A 98 -8.85 -7.16 19.88
N SER A 99 -8.56 -7.06 18.58
CA SER A 99 -7.49 -6.22 18.06
C SER A 99 -7.82 -4.74 18.20
N ALA A 100 -9.07 -4.34 17.90
CA ALA A 100 -9.52 -2.94 17.99
C ALA A 100 -9.42 -2.38 19.42
N GLU A 101 -9.82 -3.18 20.43
CA GLU A 101 -9.72 -2.78 21.84
C GLU A 101 -8.28 -2.64 22.33
N CYS A 102 -7.39 -3.57 21.94
CA CYS A 102 -5.99 -3.51 22.31
C CYS A 102 -5.27 -2.33 21.65
N PHE A 103 -5.63 -1.99 20.41
CA PHE A 103 -4.96 -0.94 19.64
C PHE A 103 -5.20 0.45 20.20
N THR A 104 -6.40 0.70 20.73
CA THR A 104 -6.79 2.02 21.28
C THR A 104 -6.22 2.27 22.69
N LYS A 105 -5.77 1.20 23.37
CA LYS A 105 -5.30 1.26 24.77
C LYS A 105 -3.76 1.33 24.90
N ARG A 106 -3.02 1.35 23.79
CA ARG A 106 -1.55 1.39 23.74
C ARG A 106 -1.05 2.76 23.31
#